data_AF-A0A852U3A0-F1
#
_entry.id   AF-A0A852U3A0-F1
#
_cell.length_a   1.000
_cell.length_b   1.000
_cell.length_c   1.000
_cell.angle_alpha   90.00
_cell.angle_beta   90.00
_cell.angle_gamma   90.00
#
_symmetry.space_group_name_H-M   'P 1'
#
loop_
_entity.id
_entity.type
_entity.pdbx_description
1 polymer ?
#
loop_
_entity_poly.entity_id
_entity_poly.type
_entity_poly.pdbx_seq_one_letter_code
_entity_poly.pdbx_strand_id
1 'polypeptide(L)'
;MSEVDRGGDVIVVGGGIGGLANAYALAGAGRKVTVLERAPEFAEVGAGLQMAPNATRVLREWGMLDAVLDKGVRPRRLVFKDAVDGGELTHLDLGEEFEARYGAPYVVIHRSDLLDILAEGCRGAGVELLADTRVDDVETGPEAAVALVGGRRIGADVVLAADGLHSSLRAKLSGDAPVCSGYVAYRGALPVAELGDELDGQALEQVVVYLGPGHHLVQYPLRGGEMFNTVAVFESPAYHRGEQDWGGPEELDEVFSGACAQVRRGLRSLWRTRRWPMYDREPIPTWIDGRLALTGDAAHPMLQYLAQGACQAIEDAHCLSAQVDKTAAADGPRWPAALAAYQEARTERTARVQRTARVWGDIWHVDGLARLLRNELFSDRDPADFKHVDWLYGV
;
A
#
# COMPACT_ATOMS: atom_id res chain seq x y z
N MET A 1 33.00 -12.29 -22.01
CA MET A 1 32.28 -11.80 -20.81
C MET A 1 31.86 -10.38 -21.13
N SER A 2 30.56 -10.08 -21.15
CA SER A 2 30.11 -8.70 -21.27
C SER A 2 30.60 -7.89 -20.07
N GLU A 3 30.98 -6.64 -20.32
CA GLU A 3 31.41 -5.69 -19.30
C GLU A 3 30.27 -5.48 -18.29
N VAL A 4 30.60 -5.36 -17.00
CA VAL A 4 29.63 -5.12 -15.92
C VAL A 4 29.75 -3.66 -15.51
N ASP A 5 28.72 -2.88 -15.81
CA ASP A 5 28.66 -1.48 -15.43
C ASP A 5 28.40 -1.36 -13.93
N ARG A 6 29.03 -0.39 -13.24
CA ARG A 6 28.79 -0.18 -11.81
C ARG A 6 27.57 0.73 -11.61
N GLY A 7 26.47 0.14 -11.12
CA GLY A 7 25.20 0.84 -10.88
C GLY A 7 25.08 1.55 -9.54
N GLY A 8 26.07 1.45 -8.65
CA GLY A 8 26.04 2.04 -7.31
C GLY A 8 26.27 1.01 -6.22
N ASP A 9 26.02 1.40 -4.98
CA ASP A 9 26.03 0.49 -3.82
C ASP A 9 24.76 -0.37 -3.82
N VAL A 10 23.63 0.23 -4.21
CA VAL A 10 22.30 -0.40 -4.19
C VAL A 10 21.60 -0.16 -5.53
N ILE A 11 21.05 -1.23 -6.10
CA ILE A 11 20.06 -1.14 -7.18
C ILE A 11 18.68 -1.46 -6.62
N VAL A 12 17.68 -0.65 -6.93
CA VAL A 12 16.28 -0.91 -6.60
C VAL A 12 15.52 -1.19 -7.88
N VAL A 13 14.86 -2.35 -7.97
CA VAL A 13 14.08 -2.78 -9.12
C VAL A 13 12.60 -2.49 -8.85
N GLY A 14 12.05 -1.50 -9.55
CA GLY A 14 10.70 -0.99 -9.36
C GLY A 14 10.67 0.43 -8.77
N GLY A 15 9.99 1.33 -9.45
CA GLY A 15 9.85 2.76 -9.15
C GLY A 15 8.52 3.15 -8.52
N GLY A 16 7.78 2.19 -7.94
CA GLY A 16 6.59 2.49 -7.14
C GLY A 16 6.94 3.05 -5.75
N ILE A 17 5.93 3.31 -4.92
CA ILE A 17 6.09 3.88 -3.56
C ILE A 17 7.16 3.14 -2.75
N GLY A 18 7.12 1.80 -2.71
CA GLY A 18 8.08 1.00 -1.96
C GLY A 18 9.51 1.12 -2.47
N GLY A 19 9.70 1.17 -3.79
CA GLY A 19 11.02 1.31 -4.39
C GLY A 19 11.63 2.69 -4.13
N LEU A 20 10.85 3.75 -4.35
CA LEU A 20 11.29 5.12 -4.08
C LEU A 20 11.54 5.37 -2.58
N ALA A 21 10.72 4.81 -1.69
CA ALA A 21 10.94 4.89 -0.25
C ALA A 21 12.28 4.24 0.15
N ASN A 22 12.57 3.04 -0.35
CA ASN A 22 13.85 2.36 -0.10
C ASN A 22 15.03 3.17 -0.65
N ALA A 23 14.89 3.71 -1.86
CA ALA A 23 15.93 4.48 -2.49
C ALA A 23 16.25 5.77 -1.72
N TYR A 24 15.22 6.50 -1.28
CA TYR A 24 15.37 7.68 -0.46
C TYR A 24 16.05 7.36 0.88
N ALA A 25 15.55 6.36 1.60
CA ALA A 25 16.07 5.99 2.91
C ALA A 25 17.56 5.62 2.84
N LEU A 26 17.94 4.77 1.88
CA LEU A 26 19.32 4.32 1.71
C LEU A 26 20.25 5.43 1.20
N ALA A 27 19.76 6.34 0.36
CA ALA A 27 20.52 7.54 -0.02
C ALA A 27 20.76 8.44 1.20
N GLY A 28 19.77 8.58 2.09
CA GLY A 28 19.92 9.25 3.39
C GLY A 28 20.97 8.60 4.30
N ALA A 29 21.17 7.29 4.21
CA ALA A 29 22.26 6.53 4.85
C ALA A 29 23.60 6.59 4.06
N GLY A 30 23.72 7.54 3.13
CA GLY A 30 24.93 7.81 2.36
C GLY A 30 25.28 6.73 1.32
N ARG A 31 24.30 5.92 0.89
CA ARG A 31 24.50 4.93 -0.18
C ARG A 31 24.30 5.55 -1.55
N LYS A 32 25.09 5.13 -2.54
CA LYS A 32 24.82 5.45 -3.94
C LYS A 32 23.73 4.52 -4.48
N VAL A 33 22.54 5.06 -4.76
CA VAL A 33 21.37 4.26 -5.16
C VAL A 33 20.94 4.57 -6.60
N THR A 34 20.59 3.52 -7.34
CA THR A 34 19.96 3.61 -8.66
C THR A 34 18.63 2.85 -8.66
N VAL A 35 17.56 3.49 -9.13
CA VAL A 35 16.22 2.90 -9.28
C VAL A 35 15.97 2.60 -10.75
N LEU A 36 15.57 1.36 -11.04
CA LEU A 36 15.23 0.88 -12.38
C LEU A 36 13.72 0.63 -12.45
N GLU A 37 13.00 1.46 -13.20
CA GLU A 37 11.56 1.33 -13.42
C GLU A 37 11.28 0.90 -14.86
N ARG A 38 10.41 -0.10 -15.03
CA ARG A 38 10.04 -0.64 -16.34
C ARG A 38 9.13 0.30 -17.16
N ALA A 39 8.33 1.12 -16.49
CA ALA A 39 7.44 2.08 -17.13
C ALA A 39 8.26 3.21 -17.77
N PRO A 40 7.77 3.82 -18.86
CA PRO A 40 8.50 4.89 -19.56
C PRO A 40 8.67 6.16 -18.71
N GLU A 41 7.89 6.30 -17.65
CA GLU A 41 7.96 7.39 -16.70
C GLU A 41 7.61 6.90 -15.28
N PHE A 42 8.12 7.62 -14.27
CA PHE A 42 7.73 7.42 -12.88
C PHE A 42 6.35 8.06 -12.67
N ALA A 43 5.30 7.31 -12.97
CA ALA A 43 3.93 7.76 -12.81
C ALA A 43 3.06 6.65 -12.21
N GLU A 44 2.00 7.06 -11.53
CA GLU A 44 0.99 6.15 -10.99
C GLU A 44 -0.39 6.54 -11.51
N VAL A 45 -1.09 5.57 -12.08
CA VAL A 45 -2.52 5.73 -12.40
C VAL A 45 -3.30 5.38 -11.14
N GLY A 46 -3.58 6.41 -10.35
CA GLY A 46 -3.99 6.24 -8.97
C GLY A 46 -5.38 6.75 -8.65
N ALA A 47 -5.99 6.12 -7.67
CA ALA A 47 -7.02 6.72 -6.85
C ALA A 47 -6.37 7.17 -5.52
N GLY A 48 -7.17 7.62 -4.57
CA GLY A 48 -6.69 7.89 -3.22
C GLY A 48 -6.04 6.68 -2.56
N LEU A 49 -5.16 6.95 -1.60
CA LEU A 49 -4.69 5.98 -0.63
C LEU A 49 -4.72 6.59 0.77
N GLN A 50 -4.67 5.71 1.76
CA GLN A 50 -4.67 6.09 3.16
C GLN A 50 -3.30 5.81 3.78
N MET A 51 -2.81 6.76 4.57
CA MET A 51 -1.52 6.75 5.24
C MET A 51 -1.76 6.83 6.74
N ALA A 52 -1.46 5.74 7.43
CA ALA A 52 -1.61 5.65 8.87
C ALA A 52 -0.33 6.16 9.61
N PRO A 53 -0.42 6.43 10.93
CA PRO A 53 0.67 6.99 11.72
C PRO A 53 2.02 6.26 11.65
N ASN A 54 1.97 4.94 11.47
CA ASN A 54 3.16 4.11 11.33
C ASN A 54 4.01 4.51 10.11
N ALA A 55 3.37 4.96 9.02
CA ALA A 55 4.08 5.46 7.84
C ALA A 55 4.29 6.98 7.88
N THR A 56 3.32 7.76 8.36
CA THR A 56 3.47 9.23 8.40
C THR A 56 4.53 9.69 9.41
N ARG A 57 4.80 8.91 10.47
CA ARG A 57 5.95 9.14 11.35
C ARG A 57 7.28 9.00 10.62
N VAL A 58 7.44 7.94 9.82
CA VAL A 58 8.63 7.75 8.98
C VAL A 58 8.79 8.91 8.00
N LEU A 59 7.69 9.32 7.34
CA LEU A 59 7.73 10.48 6.44
C LEU A 59 8.06 11.79 7.17
N ARG A 60 7.71 11.93 8.45
CA ARG A 60 8.15 13.07 9.27
C ARG A 60 9.64 13.04 9.52
N GLU A 61 10.19 11.89 9.92
CA GLU A 61 11.63 11.72 10.13
C GLU A 61 12.44 12.04 8.86
N TRP A 62 11.85 11.77 7.71
CA TRP A 62 12.41 12.09 6.40
C TRP A 62 12.19 13.54 5.94
N GLY A 63 11.47 14.36 6.71
CA GLY A 63 11.16 15.75 6.35
C GLY A 63 10.11 15.89 5.24
N MET A 64 9.36 14.83 4.93
CA MET A 64 8.37 14.79 3.84
C MET A 64 6.93 14.99 4.30
N LEU A 65 6.66 14.87 5.60
CA LEU A 65 5.29 14.91 6.12
C LEU A 65 4.57 16.22 5.75
N ASP A 66 5.25 17.37 5.80
CA ASP A 66 4.62 18.66 5.50
C ASP A 66 4.13 18.72 4.04
N ALA A 67 4.92 18.22 3.09
CA ALA A 67 4.50 18.12 1.68
C ALA A 67 3.32 17.15 1.50
N VAL A 68 3.29 16.06 2.28
CA VAL A 68 2.17 15.11 2.30
C VAL A 68 0.90 15.74 2.87
N LEU A 69 1.03 16.59 3.88
CA LEU A 69 -0.10 17.31 4.48
C LEU A 69 -0.63 18.41 3.57
N ASP A 70 0.24 19.10 2.84
CA ASP A 70 -0.13 20.14 1.86
C ASP A 70 -0.98 19.58 0.71
N LYS A 71 -0.60 18.39 0.19
CA LYS A 71 -1.35 17.72 -0.90
C LYS A 71 -2.45 16.77 -0.40
N GLY A 72 -2.44 16.42 0.88
CA GLY A 72 -3.34 15.45 1.49
C GLY A 72 -4.55 16.08 2.18
N VAL A 73 -5.32 15.23 2.86
CA VAL A 73 -6.38 15.64 3.79
C VAL A 73 -6.20 14.86 5.09
N ARG A 74 -6.38 15.54 6.23
CA ARG A 74 -6.41 14.94 7.56
C ARG A 74 -7.87 14.66 7.95
N PRO A 75 -8.37 13.43 7.77
CA PRO A 75 -9.70 13.08 8.25
C PRO A 75 -9.71 13.16 9.78
N ARG A 76 -10.82 13.64 10.34
CA ARG A 76 -11.07 13.67 11.78
C ARG A 76 -11.58 12.34 12.30
N ARG A 77 -12.24 11.55 11.45
CA ARG A 77 -12.83 10.25 11.82
C ARG A 77 -12.63 9.21 10.72
N LEU A 78 -12.42 7.97 11.13
CA LEU A 78 -12.59 6.79 10.27
C LEU A 78 -13.85 6.07 10.71
N VAL A 79 -14.88 6.11 9.86
CA VAL A 79 -16.25 5.72 10.19
C VAL A 79 -16.64 4.46 9.44
N PHE A 80 -17.13 3.46 10.18
CA PHE A 80 -17.82 2.31 9.60
C PHE A 80 -19.32 2.55 9.62
N LYS A 81 -19.95 2.33 8.46
CA LYS A 81 -21.40 2.38 8.29
C LYS A 81 -21.90 1.06 7.75
N ASP A 82 -23.16 0.74 8.01
CA ASP A 82 -23.81 -0.40 7.35
C ASP A 82 -24.19 0.00 5.91
N ALA A 83 -23.88 -0.85 4.94
CA ALA A 83 -24.13 -0.55 3.53
C ALA A 83 -25.60 -0.75 3.11
N VAL A 84 -26.42 -1.41 3.93
CA VAL A 84 -27.82 -1.71 3.62
C VAL A 84 -28.73 -0.60 4.13
N ASP A 85 -28.61 -0.21 5.40
CA ASP A 85 -29.45 0.85 5.99
C ASP A 85 -28.76 2.24 6.05
N GLY A 86 -27.43 2.29 5.92
CA GLY A 86 -26.64 3.52 5.94
C GLY A 86 -26.31 4.06 7.33
N GLY A 87 -26.72 3.36 8.40
CA GLY A 87 -26.46 3.74 9.79
C GLY A 87 -24.98 3.66 10.14
N GLU A 88 -24.53 4.56 11.02
CA GLU A 88 -23.19 4.47 11.58
C GLU A 88 -23.10 3.30 12.57
N LEU A 89 -22.07 2.47 12.40
CA LEU A 89 -21.79 1.33 13.28
C LEU A 89 -20.79 1.72 14.37
N THR A 90 -19.67 2.32 13.98
CA THR A 90 -18.60 2.75 14.89
C THR A 90 -17.67 3.71 14.16
N HIS A 91 -16.77 4.36 14.90
CA HIS A 91 -15.68 5.11 14.31
C HIS A 91 -14.44 5.14 15.21
N LEU A 92 -13.31 5.49 14.61
CA LEU A 92 -12.12 5.96 15.30
C LEU A 92 -12.09 7.49 15.27
N ASP A 93 -11.82 8.12 16.41
CA ASP A 93 -11.39 9.51 16.43
C ASP A 93 -9.93 9.59 16.00
N LEU A 94 -9.64 10.42 15.00
CA LEU A 94 -8.31 10.64 14.43
C LEU A 94 -7.74 12.01 14.80
N GLY A 95 -8.34 12.69 15.79
CA GLY A 95 -7.94 13.99 16.28
C GLY A 95 -6.70 13.97 17.18
N GLU A 96 -6.61 14.96 18.07
CA GLU A 96 -5.41 15.25 18.85
C GLU A 96 -4.94 14.08 19.73
N GLU A 97 -5.86 13.33 20.35
CA GLU A 97 -5.50 12.19 21.20
C GLU A 97 -4.85 11.05 20.39
N PHE A 98 -5.39 10.76 19.20
CA PHE A 98 -4.84 9.77 18.29
C PHE A 98 -3.44 10.17 17.82
N GLU A 99 -3.26 11.43 17.45
CA GLU A 99 -1.96 11.96 17.03
C GLU A 99 -0.94 11.99 18.18
N ALA A 100 -1.37 12.34 19.39
CA ALA A 100 -0.52 12.30 20.57
C ALA A 100 -0.09 10.87 20.91
N ARG A 101 -0.99 9.88 20.76
CA ARG A 101 -0.71 8.47 21.03
C ARG A 101 0.29 7.87 20.05
N TYR A 102 0.09 8.09 18.74
CA TYR A 102 0.90 7.46 17.69
C TYR A 102 2.01 8.35 17.15
N GLY A 103 2.09 9.58 17.64
CA GLY A 103 3.09 10.57 17.28
C GLY A 103 2.85 11.21 15.91
N ALA A 104 1.93 10.74 15.06
CA ALA A 104 1.74 11.25 13.71
C ALA A 104 0.28 11.16 13.23
N PRO A 105 -0.14 12.02 12.27
CA PRO A 105 -1.51 12.04 11.76
C PRO A 105 -1.85 10.84 10.88
N TYR A 106 -3.14 10.52 10.82
CA TYR A 106 -3.71 9.77 9.71
C TYR A 106 -3.97 10.73 8.54
N VAL A 107 -3.57 10.36 7.33
CA VAL A 107 -3.67 11.21 6.15
C VAL A 107 -4.24 10.42 4.98
N VAL A 108 -5.13 11.02 4.20
CA VAL A 108 -5.50 10.50 2.87
C VAL A 108 -4.91 11.38 1.79
N ILE A 109 -4.32 10.78 0.77
CA ILE A 109 -3.61 11.50 -0.29
C ILE A 109 -3.80 10.80 -1.62
N HIS A 110 -3.72 11.56 -2.72
CA HIS A 110 -3.71 10.97 -4.04
C HIS A 110 -2.41 10.18 -4.26
N ARG A 111 -2.50 8.98 -4.84
CA ARG A 111 -1.33 8.11 -5.00
C ARG A 111 -0.20 8.74 -5.83
N SER A 112 -0.55 9.47 -6.89
CA SER A 112 0.46 10.18 -7.70
C SER A 112 1.19 11.24 -6.89
N ASP A 113 0.46 11.98 -6.04
CA ASP A 113 1.03 13.09 -5.28
C ASP A 113 2.05 12.58 -4.24
N LEU A 114 1.79 11.42 -3.61
CA LEU A 114 2.78 10.75 -2.74
C LEU A 114 3.99 10.23 -3.54
N LEU A 115 3.76 9.65 -4.71
CA LEU A 115 4.84 9.17 -5.59
C LEU A 115 5.76 10.33 -6.00
N ASP A 116 5.19 11.46 -6.39
CA ASP A 116 5.93 12.66 -6.78
C ASP A 116 6.78 13.19 -5.63
N ILE A 117 6.23 13.27 -4.42
CA ILE A 117 6.98 13.69 -3.21
C ILE A 117 8.19 12.77 -2.99
N LEU A 118 8.01 11.45 -3.09
CA LEU A 118 9.10 10.49 -2.92
C LEU A 118 10.13 10.59 -4.06
N ALA A 119 9.69 10.77 -5.30
CA ALA A 119 10.57 10.91 -6.46
C ALA A 119 11.39 12.21 -6.40
N GLU A 120 10.77 13.33 -6.01
CA GLU A 120 11.45 14.60 -5.75
C GLU A 120 12.46 14.46 -4.61
N GLY A 121 12.09 13.80 -3.51
CA GLY A 121 13.00 13.48 -2.42
C GLY A 121 14.21 12.66 -2.88
N CYS A 122 13.98 11.62 -3.68
CA CYS A 122 15.05 10.81 -4.27
C CYS A 122 16.01 11.65 -5.12
N ARG A 123 15.49 12.50 -6.02
CA ARG A 123 16.31 13.40 -6.85
C ARG A 123 17.13 14.37 -5.99
N GLY A 124 16.51 14.95 -4.96
CA GLY A 124 17.18 15.83 -4.01
C GLY A 124 18.30 15.13 -3.22
N ALA A 125 18.14 13.83 -2.93
CA ALA A 125 19.14 13.00 -2.26
C ALA A 125 20.22 12.44 -3.22
N GLY A 126 20.16 12.75 -4.52
CA GLY A 126 21.13 12.29 -5.51
C GLY A 126 20.93 10.84 -5.99
N VAL A 127 19.72 10.27 -5.80
CA VAL A 127 19.35 8.96 -6.35
C VAL A 127 19.26 9.06 -7.87
N GLU A 128 19.83 8.09 -8.57
CA GLU A 128 19.69 7.96 -10.01
C GLU A 128 18.38 7.24 -10.35
N LEU A 129 17.46 7.92 -11.04
CA LEU A 129 16.15 7.38 -11.41
C LEU A 129 16.12 7.06 -12.92
N LEU A 130 16.08 5.78 -13.28
CA LEU A 130 16.07 5.31 -14.66
C LEU A 130 14.73 4.66 -15.00
N ALA A 131 13.93 5.35 -15.81
CA ALA A 131 12.70 4.83 -16.40
C ALA A 131 13.01 3.96 -17.64
N ASP A 132 11.98 3.35 -18.22
CA ASP A 132 12.06 2.47 -19.39
C ASP A 132 13.15 1.38 -19.28
N THR A 133 13.37 0.91 -18.05
CA THR A 133 14.46 0.01 -17.70
C THR A 133 13.92 -1.22 -16.98
N ARG A 134 13.51 -2.22 -17.77
CA ARG A 134 13.07 -3.52 -17.26
C ARG A 134 14.27 -4.37 -16.85
N VAL A 135 14.26 -4.84 -15.61
CA VAL A 135 15.17 -5.90 -15.13
C VAL A 135 14.56 -7.25 -15.44
N ASP A 136 15.31 -8.09 -16.16
CA ASP A 136 14.87 -9.42 -16.57
C ASP A 136 15.22 -10.47 -15.52
N ASP A 137 16.38 -10.33 -14.88
CA ASP A 137 16.84 -11.24 -13.82
C ASP A 137 17.91 -10.57 -12.92
N VAL A 138 18.23 -11.23 -11.80
CA VAL A 138 19.32 -10.85 -10.90
C VAL A 138 20.23 -12.04 -10.60
N GLU A 139 21.53 -11.85 -10.78
CA GLU A 139 22.56 -12.81 -10.38
C GLU A 139 23.21 -12.36 -9.07
N THR A 140 23.43 -13.28 -8.13
CA THR A 140 24.00 -12.96 -6.82
C THR A 140 25.32 -13.70 -6.62
N GLY A 141 26.36 -12.98 -6.17
CA GLY A 141 27.64 -13.54 -5.77
C GLY A 141 28.00 -13.18 -4.32
N PRO A 142 29.19 -13.60 -3.83
CA PRO A 142 29.62 -13.35 -2.45
C PRO A 142 29.77 -11.86 -2.12
N GLU A 143 30.24 -11.07 -3.09
CA GLU A 143 30.57 -9.65 -2.89
C GLU A 143 29.62 -8.66 -3.58
N ALA A 144 28.84 -9.12 -4.57
CA ALA A 144 28.00 -8.25 -5.38
C ALA A 144 26.77 -8.97 -5.93
N ALA A 145 25.77 -8.19 -6.33
CA ALA A 145 24.64 -8.63 -7.15
C ALA A 145 24.66 -7.90 -8.50
N VAL A 146 24.11 -8.53 -9.54
CA VAL A 146 24.10 -8.01 -10.92
C VAL A 146 22.68 -8.07 -11.47
N ALA A 147 22.10 -6.92 -11.80
CA ALA A 147 20.84 -6.82 -12.52
C ALA A 147 21.07 -6.99 -14.03
N LEU A 148 20.28 -7.85 -14.67
CA LEU A 148 20.29 -8.08 -16.11
C LEU A 148 19.20 -7.24 -16.77
N VAL A 149 19.58 -6.39 -17.73
CA VAL A 149 18.69 -5.39 -18.35
C VAL A 149 18.87 -5.41 -19.86
N GLY A 150 18.03 -6.16 -20.60
CA GLY A 150 18.05 -6.15 -22.07
C GLY A 150 19.43 -6.42 -22.68
N GLY A 151 20.19 -7.35 -22.07
CA GLY A 151 21.56 -7.71 -22.47
C GLY A 151 22.68 -6.90 -21.80
N ARG A 152 22.35 -5.81 -21.08
CA ARG A 152 23.29 -5.09 -20.21
C ARG A 152 23.37 -5.75 -18.83
N ARG A 153 24.49 -5.55 -18.14
CA ARG A 153 24.76 -6.06 -16.79
C ARG A 153 25.14 -4.89 -15.89
N ILE A 154 24.35 -4.67 -14.84
CA ILE A 154 24.55 -3.56 -13.91
C ILE A 154 24.81 -4.13 -12.52
N GLY A 155 26.03 -3.96 -12.01
CA GLY A 155 26.47 -4.48 -10.72
C GLY A 155 26.27 -3.51 -9.56
N ALA A 156 25.87 -4.03 -8.39
CA ALA A 156 25.73 -3.33 -7.12
C ALA A 156 26.18 -4.23 -5.95
N ASP A 157 26.31 -3.70 -4.74
CA ASP A 157 26.58 -4.54 -3.56
C ASP A 157 25.34 -5.34 -3.17
N VAL A 158 24.15 -4.78 -3.40
CA VAL A 158 22.85 -5.42 -3.20
C VAL A 158 21.84 -4.96 -4.24
N VAL A 159 20.84 -5.81 -4.49
CA VAL A 159 19.66 -5.49 -5.31
C VAL A 159 18.40 -5.64 -4.44
N LEU A 160 17.53 -4.63 -4.44
CA LEU A 160 16.22 -4.69 -3.81
C LEU A 160 15.15 -4.91 -4.88
N ALA A 161 14.39 -5.98 -4.75
CA ALA A 161 13.23 -6.26 -5.58
C ALA A 161 11.98 -5.59 -4.98
N ALA A 162 11.58 -4.48 -5.60
CA ALA A 162 10.36 -3.73 -5.30
C ALA A 162 9.38 -3.78 -6.52
N ASP A 163 9.41 -4.87 -7.28
CA ASP A 163 8.70 -5.07 -8.56
C ASP A 163 7.23 -5.55 -8.41
N GLY A 164 6.69 -5.44 -7.20
CA GLY A 164 5.27 -5.54 -6.90
C GLY A 164 4.70 -6.97 -6.78
N LEU A 165 3.38 -7.08 -6.68
CA LEU A 165 2.65 -8.35 -6.49
C LEU A 165 3.04 -9.45 -7.50
N HIS A 166 3.29 -9.05 -8.74
CA HIS A 166 3.67 -9.93 -9.85
C HIS A 166 5.20 -10.02 -10.03
N SER A 167 5.95 -9.81 -8.95
CA SER A 167 7.41 -9.87 -8.93
C SER A 167 7.92 -11.12 -9.61
N SER A 168 8.76 -10.94 -10.63
CA SER A 168 9.50 -12.05 -11.25
C SER A 168 10.72 -12.43 -10.42
N LEU A 169 11.29 -11.48 -9.67
CA LEU A 169 12.45 -11.73 -8.82
C LEU A 169 12.10 -12.56 -7.58
N ARG A 170 10.85 -12.49 -7.10
CA ARG A 170 10.31 -13.38 -6.06
C ARG A 170 10.45 -14.87 -6.41
N ALA A 171 10.41 -15.22 -7.69
CA ALA A 171 10.49 -16.61 -8.15
C ALA A 171 11.80 -17.31 -7.78
N LYS A 172 12.87 -16.57 -7.46
CA LYS A 172 14.13 -17.12 -6.94
C LYS A 172 14.01 -17.67 -5.52
N LEU A 173 13.06 -17.14 -4.76
CA LEU A 173 12.87 -17.42 -3.34
C LEU A 173 11.66 -18.33 -3.08
N SER A 174 10.62 -18.19 -3.89
CA SER A 174 9.38 -18.94 -3.72
C SER A 174 8.72 -19.22 -5.07
N GLY A 175 8.24 -20.45 -5.25
CA GLY A 175 7.43 -20.85 -6.41
C GLY A 175 5.93 -20.58 -6.24
N ASP A 176 5.54 -19.70 -5.32
CA ASP A 176 4.14 -19.37 -5.05
C ASP A 176 3.52 -18.51 -6.17
N ALA A 177 2.19 -18.56 -6.27
CA ALA A 177 1.41 -17.72 -7.17
C ALA A 177 0.54 -16.73 -6.38
N PRO A 178 0.14 -15.60 -6.98
CA PRO A 178 -0.88 -14.74 -6.39
C PRO A 178 -2.15 -15.51 -6.07
N VAL A 179 -2.71 -15.29 -4.89
CA VAL A 179 -3.96 -15.89 -4.42
C VAL A 179 -5.09 -14.91 -4.70
N CYS A 180 -6.01 -15.29 -5.59
CA CYS A 180 -7.20 -14.47 -5.88
C CYS A 180 -8.15 -14.53 -4.70
N SER A 181 -8.64 -13.39 -4.21
CA SER A 181 -9.65 -13.39 -3.15
C SER A 181 -11.07 -13.62 -3.67
N GLY A 182 -11.28 -13.58 -4.99
CA GLY A 182 -12.62 -13.59 -5.62
C GLY A 182 -13.37 -12.26 -5.53
N TYR A 183 -12.72 -11.23 -4.97
CA TYR A 183 -13.26 -9.87 -4.92
C TYR A 183 -12.66 -8.98 -6.01
N VAL A 184 -13.41 -7.97 -6.42
CA VAL A 184 -13.01 -6.97 -7.41
C VAL A 184 -13.18 -5.58 -6.85
N ALA A 185 -12.17 -4.74 -7.04
CA ALA A 185 -12.23 -3.33 -6.75
C ALA A 185 -12.49 -2.50 -8.01
N TYR A 186 -13.39 -1.53 -7.90
CA TYR A 186 -13.54 -0.39 -8.79
C TYR A 186 -13.11 0.87 -8.07
N ARG A 187 -12.54 1.81 -8.81
CA ARG A 187 -12.04 3.08 -8.26
C ARG A 187 -12.58 4.22 -9.09
N GLY A 188 -12.72 5.37 -8.46
CA GLY A 188 -12.99 6.63 -9.12
C GLY A 188 -12.81 7.80 -8.19
N ALA A 189 -12.59 8.97 -8.79
CA ALA A 189 -12.54 10.23 -8.08
C ALA A 189 -13.24 11.28 -8.93
N LEU A 190 -14.11 12.08 -8.31
CA LEU A 190 -14.77 13.20 -8.97
C LEU A 190 -14.49 14.50 -8.22
N PRO A 191 -14.49 15.65 -8.91
CA PRO A 191 -14.50 16.94 -8.24
C PRO A 191 -15.73 17.05 -7.32
N VAL A 192 -15.51 17.56 -6.11
CA VAL A 192 -16.60 17.76 -5.11
C VAL A 192 -17.70 18.67 -5.67
N ALA A 193 -17.34 19.65 -6.51
CA ALA A 193 -18.30 20.52 -7.18
C ALA A 193 -19.30 19.75 -8.09
N GLU A 194 -18.91 18.61 -8.66
CA GLU A 194 -19.78 17.78 -9.50
C GLU A 194 -20.72 16.90 -8.67
N LEU A 195 -20.45 16.72 -7.38
CA LEU A 195 -21.26 15.94 -6.47
C LEU A 195 -22.41 16.76 -5.85
N GLY A 196 -22.39 18.09 -5.97
CA GLY A 196 -23.45 19.02 -5.57
C GLY A 196 -23.76 19.04 -4.06
N ASP A 197 -24.90 19.64 -3.69
CA ASP A 197 -25.39 19.77 -2.29
C ASP A 197 -25.72 18.43 -1.61
N GLU A 198 -25.53 17.33 -2.33
CA GLU A 198 -25.88 16.00 -1.90
C GLU A 198 -24.71 15.29 -1.16
N LEU A 199 -23.53 15.94 -1.08
CA LEU A 199 -22.46 15.59 -0.15
C LEU A 199 -22.71 16.24 1.21
N ASP A 200 -22.82 15.42 2.25
CA ASP A 200 -22.79 15.91 3.62
C ASP A 200 -21.46 16.64 3.88
N GLY A 201 -21.50 17.85 4.45
CA GLY A 201 -20.30 18.60 4.79
C GLY A 201 -19.36 17.82 5.71
N GLN A 202 -19.88 16.91 6.54
CA GLN A 202 -19.07 16.02 7.37
C GLN A 202 -18.28 14.98 6.56
N ALA A 203 -18.73 14.62 5.35
CA ALA A 203 -18.05 13.63 4.50
C ALA A 203 -16.66 14.11 4.04
N LEU A 204 -16.44 15.43 3.98
CA LEU A 204 -15.15 16.03 3.63
C LEU A 204 -14.15 16.05 4.78
N GLU A 205 -14.54 15.60 5.98
CA GLU A 205 -13.66 15.50 7.14
C GLU A 205 -13.48 14.04 7.59
N GLN A 206 -13.89 13.06 6.79
CA GLN A 206 -13.97 11.66 7.22
C GLN A 206 -13.47 10.69 6.14
N VAL A 207 -12.95 9.57 6.61
CA VAL A 207 -12.93 8.33 5.83
C VAL A 207 -14.19 7.56 6.20
N VAL A 208 -15.02 7.23 5.23
CA VAL A 208 -16.24 6.43 5.44
C VAL A 208 -16.09 5.10 4.73
N VAL A 209 -16.41 4.02 5.43
CA VAL A 209 -16.45 2.68 4.87
C VAL A 209 -17.82 2.07 5.14
N TYR A 210 -18.58 1.84 4.07
CA TYR A 210 -19.86 1.14 4.10
C TYR A 210 -19.63 -0.36 3.98
N LEU A 211 -20.08 -1.13 4.98
CA LEU A 211 -19.89 -2.57 5.10
C LEU A 211 -21.19 -3.31 4.77
N GLY A 212 -21.18 -4.21 3.80
CA GLY A 212 -22.35 -4.96 3.36
C GLY A 212 -22.06 -6.43 3.02
N PRO A 213 -23.12 -7.23 2.83
CA PRO A 213 -23.01 -8.64 2.44
C PRO A 213 -22.23 -8.81 1.14
N GLY A 214 -21.02 -9.38 1.21
CA GLY A 214 -20.17 -9.59 0.02
C GLY A 214 -19.71 -8.31 -0.68
N HIS A 215 -19.94 -7.12 -0.11
CA HIS A 215 -19.52 -5.85 -0.73
C HIS A 215 -19.20 -4.75 0.28
N HIS A 216 -18.34 -3.81 -0.10
CA HIS A 216 -18.10 -2.60 0.68
C HIS A 216 -17.81 -1.40 -0.23
N LEU A 217 -18.01 -0.20 0.29
CA LEU A 217 -17.69 1.04 -0.42
C LEU A 217 -16.93 2.00 0.50
N VAL A 218 -15.77 2.48 0.06
CA VAL A 218 -14.91 3.42 0.78
C VAL A 218 -14.98 4.79 0.13
N GLN A 219 -15.12 5.84 0.93
CA GLN A 219 -15.12 7.23 0.48
C GLN A 219 -14.28 8.12 1.36
N TYR A 220 -13.56 9.06 0.75
CA TYR A 220 -12.81 10.10 1.47
C TYR A 220 -12.39 11.25 0.53
N PRO A 221 -12.20 12.45 1.07
CA PRO A 221 -11.71 13.61 0.33
C PRO A 221 -10.24 13.44 -0.07
N LEU A 222 -9.82 14.16 -1.11
CA LEU A 222 -8.43 14.30 -1.59
C LEU A 222 -8.17 15.76 -1.96
N ARG A 223 -6.89 16.15 -2.04
CA ARG A 223 -6.43 17.48 -2.51
C ARG A 223 -7.17 18.63 -1.83
N GLY A 224 -7.02 18.74 -0.51
CA GLY A 224 -7.68 19.80 0.27
C GLY A 224 -9.22 19.74 0.28
N GLY A 225 -9.82 18.63 -0.17
CA GLY A 225 -11.28 18.49 -0.28
C GLY A 225 -11.86 18.89 -1.63
N GLU A 226 -11.03 19.13 -2.66
CA GLU A 226 -11.52 19.44 -4.01
C GLU A 226 -11.97 18.19 -4.78
N MET A 227 -11.42 17.02 -4.44
CA MET A 227 -11.73 15.75 -5.07
C MET A 227 -12.30 14.78 -4.04
N PHE A 228 -13.22 13.91 -4.46
CA PHE A 228 -13.80 12.89 -3.60
C PHE A 228 -13.54 11.50 -4.17
N ASN A 229 -12.76 10.72 -3.44
CA ASN A 229 -12.38 9.38 -3.82
C ASN A 229 -13.48 8.38 -3.44
N THR A 230 -13.79 7.46 -4.34
CA THR A 230 -14.69 6.33 -4.08
C THR A 230 -14.05 5.02 -4.55
N VAL A 231 -14.11 4.01 -3.71
CA VAL A 231 -13.68 2.64 -4.03
C VAL A 231 -14.83 1.70 -3.70
N ALA A 232 -15.32 0.95 -4.69
CA ALA A 232 -16.30 -0.10 -4.47
C ALA A 232 -15.61 -1.45 -4.61
N VAL A 233 -15.89 -2.36 -3.67
CA VAL A 233 -15.35 -3.71 -3.68
C VAL A 233 -16.49 -4.69 -3.50
N PHE A 234 -16.53 -5.72 -4.32
CA PHE A 234 -17.55 -6.76 -4.22
C PHE A 234 -16.98 -8.14 -4.55
N GLU A 235 -17.56 -9.16 -3.94
CA GLU A 235 -17.35 -10.56 -4.28
C GLU A 235 -17.99 -10.83 -5.65
N SER A 236 -17.27 -11.41 -6.59
CA SER A 236 -17.79 -11.69 -7.93
C SER A 236 -18.47 -13.07 -7.98
N PRO A 237 -19.80 -13.14 -8.23
CA PRO A 237 -20.47 -14.41 -8.51
C PRO A 237 -19.88 -15.17 -9.71
N ALA A 238 -19.49 -14.47 -10.78
CA ALA A 238 -18.90 -15.06 -11.99
C ALA A 238 -17.57 -15.75 -11.70
N TYR A 239 -16.73 -15.18 -10.82
CA TYR A 239 -15.49 -15.83 -10.38
C TYR A 239 -15.77 -17.19 -9.73
N HIS A 240 -16.76 -17.26 -8.83
CA HIS A 240 -17.13 -18.52 -8.16
C HIS A 240 -17.78 -19.54 -9.09
N ARG A 241 -18.32 -19.10 -10.22
CA ARG A 241 -18.78 -20.00 -11.31
C ARG A 241 -17.65 -20.46 -12.23
N GLY A 242 -16.42 -19.96 -12.04
CA GLY A 242 -15.25 -20.31 -12.86
C GLY A 242 -15.21 -19.61 -14.22
N GLU A 243 -15.88 -18.48 -14.36
CA GLU A 243 -15.87 -17.68 -15.59
C GLU A 243 -14.52 -16.97 -15.77
N GLN A 244 -14.04 -16.85 -17.01
CA GLN A 244 -12.77 -16.20 -17.31
C GLN A 244 -12.84 -14.67 -17.23
N ASP A 245 -13.98 -14.11 -17.68
CA ASP A 245 -14.23 -12.66 -17.69
C ASP A 245 -15.20 -12.31 -16.56
N TRP A 246 -14.66 -12.09 -15.37
CA TRP A 246 -15.43 -11.86 -14.14
C TRP A 246 -15.15 -10.47 -13.55
N GLY A 247 -16.07 -9.97 -12.73
CA GLY A 247 -15.97 -8.65 -12.10
C GLY A 247 -16.50 -7.50 -12.93
N GLY A 248 -17.30 -7.75 -13.96
CA GLY A 248 -17.81 -6.74 -14.87
C GLY A 248 -18.62 -5.62 -14.17
N PRO A 249 -18.80 -4.46 -14.82
CA PRO A 249 -19.61 -3.38 -14.28
C PRO A 249 -21.08 -3.77 -14.08
N GLU A 250 -21.56 -4.80 -14.79
CA GLU A 250 -22.89 -5.38 -14.61
C GLU A 250 -23.01 -6.10 -13.25
N GLU A 251 -22.00 -6.89 -12.86
CA GLU A 251 -21.96 -7.52 -11.54
C GLU A 251 -21.87 -6.47 -10.42
N LEU A 252 -21.12 -5.39 -10.66
CA LEU A 252 -21.05 -4.26 -9.73
C LEU A 252 -22.45 -3.67 -9.48
N ASP A 253 -23.23 -3.40 -10.53
CA ASP A 253 -24.57 -2.82 -10.37
C ASP A 253 -25.55 -3.79 -9.72
N GLU A 254 -25.46 -5.09 -10.03
CA GLU A 254 -26.31 -6.13 -9.44
C GLU A 254 -26.03 -6.29 -7.93
N VAL A 255 -24.76 -6.48 -7.55
CA VAL A 255 -24.37 -6.73 -6.15
C VAL A 255 -24.71 -5.54 -5.25
N PHE A 256 -24.55 -4.31 -5.75
CA PHE A 256 -24.87 -3.12 -4.96
C PHE A 256 -26.33 -2.64 -5.09
N SER A 257 -27.19 -3.36 -5.82
CA SER A 257 -28.58 -2.94 -6.06
C SER A 257 -29.41 -2.78 -4.78
N GLY A 258 -29.13 -3.61 -3.76
CA GLY A 258 -29.78 -3.58 -2.44
C GLY A 258 -29.16 -2.61 -1.44
N ALA A 259 -28.10 -1.88 -1.80
CA ALA A 259 -27.41 -0.98 -0.90
C ALA A 259 -28.20 0.33 -0.65
N CYS A 260 -27.86 1.01 0.44
CA CYS A 260 -28.44 2.29 0.81
C CYS A 260 -28.20 3.36 -0.27
N ALA A 261 -29.01 4.42 -0.24
CA ALA A 261 -28.99 5.46 -1.29
C ALA A 261 -27.61 6.12 -1.44
N GLN A 262 -26.89 6.30 -0.33
CA GLN A 262 -25.55 6.89 -0.27
C GLN A 262 -24.52 6.02 -0.99
N VAL A 263 -24.58 4.70 -0.81
CA VAL A 263 -23.69 3.76 -1.49
C VAL A 263 -23.99 3.74 -3.00
N ARG A 264 -25.26 3.58 -3.40
CA ARG A 264 -25.66 3.57 -4.83
C ARG A 264 -25.31 4.87 -5.54
N ARG A 265 -25.39 6.00 -4.84
CA ARG A 265 -24.91 7.31 -5.30
C ARG A 265 -23.41 7.28 -5.60
N GLY A 266 -22.61 6.77 -4.65
CA GLY A 266 -21.15 6.69 -4.78
C GLY A 266 -20.71 5.91 -6.01
N LEU A 267 -21.45 4.88 -6.43
CA LEU A 267 -21.12 4.09 -7.62
C LEU A 267 -21.05 4.91 -8.92
N ARG A 268 -21.73 6.06 -8.97
CA ARG A 268 -21.73 6.93 -10.16
C ARG A 268 -20.36 7.57 -10.41
N SER A 269 -19.50 7.67 -9.41
CA SER A 269 -18.16 8.27 -9.55
C SER A 269 -17.09 7.28 -10.01
N LEU A 270 -17.44 6.00 -10.17
CA LEU A 270 -16.47 4.94 -10.50
C LEU A 270 -16.12 4.92 -11.98
N TRP A 271 -14.85 4.71 -12.29
CA TRP A 271 -14.40 4.43 -13.66
C TRP A 271 -14.80 3.00 -14.04
N ARG A 272 -15.77 2.86 -14.96
CA ARG A 272 -16.31 1.54 -15.34
C ARG A 272 -15.46 0.80 -16.38
N THR A 273 -14.49 1.48 -16.98
CA THR A 273 -13.61 0.91 -18.03
C THR A 273 -12.45 0.10 -17.46
N ARG A 274 -12.20 0.18 -16.14
CA ARG A 274 -11.09 -0.53 -15.49
C ARG A 274 -11.53 -1.09 -14.15
N ARG A 275 -11.14 -2.33 -13.91
CA ARG A 275 -11.38 -3.06 -12.66
C ARG A 275 -10.11 -3.73 -12.17
N TRP A 276 -10.05 -3.97 -10.86
CA TRP A 276 -8.91 -4.58 -10.20
C TRP A 276 -9.36 -5.81 -9.42
N PRO A 277 -9.31 -6.99 -10.05
CA PRO A 277 -9.28 -8.26 -9.32
C PRO A 277 -8.29 -8.20 -8.15
N MET A 278 -8.75 -8.62 -6.97
CA MET A 278 -7.96 -8.53 -5.75
C MET A 278 -7.17 -9.80 -5.53
N TYR A 279 -5.87 -9.63 -5.34
CA TYR A 279 -4.92 -10.69 -5.11
C TYR A 279 -3.99 -10.32 -3.97
N ASP A 280 -3.57 -11.33 -3.21
CA ASP A 280 -2.44 -11.24 -2.30
C ASP A 280 -1.54 -12.47 -2.48
N ARG A 281 -0.66 -12.75 -1.51
CA ARG A 281 0.15 -13.97 -1.46
C ARG A 281 0.24 -14.49 -0.04
N GLU A 282 0.50 -15.79 0.11
CA GLU A 282 0.88 -16.33 1.42
C GLU A 282 2.18 -15.70 1.92
N PRO A 283 2.30 -15.40 3.23
CA PRO A 283 3.55 -14.94 3.80
C PRO A 283 4.64 -16.00 3.66
N ILE A 284 5.83 -15.58 3.24
CA ILE A 284 7.02 -16.44 3.14
C ILE A 284 8.08 -16.02 4.18
N PRO A 285 8.83 -16.97 4.76
CA PRO A 285 9.80 -16.67 5.81
C PRO A 285 11.14 -16.12 5.26
N THR A 286 11.43 -16.34 3.98
CA THR A 286 12.71 -15.97 3.37
C THR A 286 12.49 -14.93 2.28
N TRP A 287 13.12 -13.77 2.42
CA TRP A 287 13.10 -12.65 1.47
C TRP A 287 14.46 -12.38 0.84
N ILE A 288 15.51 -13.07 1.30
CA ILE A 288 16.89 -12.83 0.91
C ILE A 288 17.47 -14.02 0.14
N ASP A 289 17.96 -13.77 -1.07
CA ASP A 289 18.79 -14.69 -1.86
C ASP A 289 20.15 -14.06 -2.05
N GLY A 290 21.13 -14.44 -1.22
CA GLY A 290 22.46 -13.82 -1.21
C GLY A 290 22.41 -12.30 -0.97
N ARG A 291 22.52 -11.52 -2.05
CA ARG A 291 22.51 -10.05 -2.07
C ARG A 291 21.29 -9.46 -2.77
N LEU A 292 20.31 -10.28 -3.08
CA LEU A 292 18.96 -9.88 -3.51
C LEU A 292 18.02 -9.90 -2.30
N ALA A 293 17.21 -8.86 -2.14
CA ALA A 293 16.20 -8.77 -1.07
C ALA A 293 14.84 -8.33 -1.61
N LEU A 294 13.75 -8.99 -1.20
CA LEU A 294 12.39 -8.54 -1.50
C LEU A 294 11.94 -7.42 -0.56
N THR A 295 11.14 -6.49 -1.07
CA THR A 295 10.50 -5.41 -0.29
C THR A 295 9.13 -5.03 -0.87
N GLY A 296 8.26 -4.43 -0.05
CA GLY A 296 6.90 -4.05 -0.44
C GLY A 296 6.10 -5.23 -0.98
N ASP A 297 5.28 -4.99 -2.00
CA ASP A 297 4.40 -6.00 -2.58
C ASP A 297 5.14 -7.17 -3.27
N ALA A 298 6.46 -7.09 -3.52
CA ALA A 298 7.24 -8.25 -3.95
C ALA A 298 7.45 -9.25 -2.80
N ALA A 299 7.54 -8.75 -1.55
CA ALA A 299 7.73 -9.54 -0.35
C ALA A 299 6.39 -9.94 0.30
N HIS A 300 5.49 -8.98 0.51
CA HIS A 300 4.30 -9.12 1.35
C HIS A 300 3.05 -8.43 0.77
N PRO A 301 2.65 -8.73 -0.47
CA PRO A 301 1.45 -8.13 -1.04
C PRO A 301 0.23 -8.57 -0.21
N MET A 302 -0.66 -7.63 0.08
CA MET A 302 -1.78 -7.81 1.01
C MET A 302 -3.09 -7.28 0.43
N LEU A 303 -4.20 -7.88 0.86
CA LEU A 303 -5.51 -7.31 0.60
C LEU A 303 -5.66 -5.96 1.33
N GLN A 304 -6.35 -5.03 0.69
CA GLN A 304 -6.33 -3.62 1.08
C GLN A 304 -7.18 -3.25 2.30
N TYR A 305 -7.80 -4.22 2.98
CA TYR A 305 -8.78 -3.98 4.05
C TYR A 305 -8.22 -3.20 5.26
N LEU A 306 -6.90 -3.28 5.49
CA LEU A 306 -6.22 -2.47 6.52
C LEU A 306 -5.62 -1.17 5.98
N ALA A 307 -5.65 -0.96 4.65
CA ALA A 307 -4.98 0.14 3.95
C ALA A 307 -3.46 0.23 4.24
N GLN A 308 -2.77 -0.91 4.34
CA GLN A 308 -1.40 -0.98 4.84
C GLN A 308 -0.30 -1.26 3.82
N GLY A 309 -0.59 -1.64 2.56
CA GLY A 309 0.46 -2.04 1.61
C GLY A 309 1.57 -0.98 1.43
N ALA A 310 1.18 0.25 1.11
CA ALA A 310 2.13 1.37 0.98
C ALA A 310 2.80 1.73 2.32
N CYS A 311 2.05 1.68 3.43
CA CYS A 311 2.58 1.96 4.76
C CYS A 311 3.68 0.94 5.15
N GLN A 312 3.45 -0.35 4.90
CA GLN A 312 4.41 -1.41 5.17
C GLN A 312 5.64 -1.33 4.26
N ALA A 313 5.48 -0.89 3.01
CA ALA A 313 6.62 -0.66 2.12
C ALA A 313 7.51 0.52 2.58
N ILE A 314 6.91 1.56 3.17
CA ILE A 314 7.67 2.67 3.78
C ILE A 314 8.36 2.23 5.07
N GLU A 315 7.71 1.41 5.89
CA GLU A 315 8.34 0.80 7.06
C GLU A 315 9.50 -0.13 6.68
N ASP A 316 9.40 -0.87 5.58
CA ASP A 316 10.50 -1.71 5.08
C ASP A 316 11.72 -0.85 4.80
N ALA A 317 11.54 0.25 4.07
CA ALA A 317 12.61 1.17 3.71
C ALA A 317 13.30 1.77 4.94
N HIS A 318 12.51 2.23 5.91
CA HIS A 318 13.03 2.73 7.17
C HIS A 318 13.78 1.64 7.96
N CYS A 319 13.20 0.44 8.06
CA CYS A 319 13.81 -0.68 8.76
C CYS A 319 15.14 -1.08 8.12
N LEU A 320 15.16 -1.29 6.79
CA LEU A 320 16.36 -1.71 6.07
C LEU A 320 17.48 -0.67 6.22
N SER A 321 17.18 0.61 6.03
CA SER A 321 18.17 1.68 6.21
C SER A 321 18.74 1.68 7.64
N ALA A 322 17.89 1.56 8.66
CA ALA A 322 18.33 1.49 10.05
C ALA A 322 19.19 0.24 10.33
N GLN A 323 18.93 -0.91 9.70
CA GLN A 323 19.77 -2.10 9.86
C GLN A 323 21.10 -1.97 9.13
N VAL A 324 21.15 -1.29 7.98
CA VAL A 324 22.39 -0.95 7.29
C VAL A 324 23.30 -0.13 8.21
N ASP A 325 22.75 0.90 8.86
CA ASP A 325 23.52 1.75 9.78
C ASP A 325 23.96 0.99 11.04
N LYS A 326 23.06 0.21 11.66
CA LYS A 326 23.37 -0.57 12.88
C LYS A 326 24.43 -1.64 12.68
N THR A 327 24.50 -2.22 11.49
CA THR A 327 25.43 -3.31 11.18
C THR A 327 26.69 -2.82 10.44
N ALA A 328 26.79 -1.53 10.15
CA ALA A 328 27.95 -0.95 9.48
C ALA A 328 29.23 -1.14 10.29
N ALA A 329 30.34 -1.35 9.58
CA ALA A 329 31.69 -1.39 10.13
C ALA A 329 32.52 -0.22 9.58
N ALA A 330 33.76 -0.07 10.07
CA ALA A 330 34.65 1.03 9.67
C ALA A 330 34.96 1.06 8.16
N ASP A 331 34.85 -0.08 7.48
CA ASP A 331 35.07 -0.29 6.05
C ASP A 331 33.78 -0.28 5.21
N GLY A 332 32.60 -0.06 5.83
CA GLY A 332 31.32 0.09 5.13
C GLY A 332 30.21 -0.85 5.60
N PRO A 333 29.08 -0.89 4.86
CA PRO A 333 27.93 -1.73 5.21
C PRO A 333 28.23 -3.23 5.22
N ARG A 334 27.73 -3.94 6.24
CA ARG A 334 27.74 -5.40 6.29
C ARG A 334 26.44 -5.95 5.72
N TRP A 335 26.30 -5.88 4.40
CA TRP A 335 25.05 -6.21 3.69
C TRP A 335 24.40 -7.54 4.10
N PRO A 336 25.10 -8.69 4.17
CA PRO A 336 24.46 -9.93 4.63
C PRO A 336 23.84 -9.83 6.04
N ALA A 337 24.50 -9.13 6.97
CA ALA A 337 23.98 -8.93 8.32
C ALA A 337 22.79 -7.95 8.33
N ALA A 338 22.88 -6.84 7.59
CA ALA A 338 21.79 -5.88 7.45
C ALA A 338 20.52 -6.52 6.86
N LEU A 339 20.67 -7.30 5.79
CA LEU A 339 19.58 -8.00 5.12
C LEU A 339 18.94 -9.07 6.00
N ALA A 340 19.75 -9.83 6.74
CA ALA A 340 19.24 -10.81 7.70
C ALA A 340 18.42 -10.15 8.82
N ALA A 341 18.93 -9.06 9.41
CA ALA A 341 18.24 -8.32 10.46
C ALA A 341 16.94 -7.64 9.94
N TYR A 342 16.96 -7.14 8.71
CA TYR A 342 15.76 -6.61 8.04
C TYR A 342 14.68 -7.68 7.87
N GLN A 343 15.05 -8.85 7.33
CA GLN A 343 14.12 -9.97 7.16
C GLN A 343 13.52 -10.39 8.52
N GLU A 344 14.35 -10.56 9.55
CA GLU A 344 13.91 -10.95 10.89
C GLU A 344 12.91 -9.95 11.47
N ALA A 345 13.17 -8.65 11.33
CA ALA A 345 12.30 -7.60 11.87
C ALA A 345 10.97 -7.45 11.11
N ARG A 346 10.95 -7.76 9.81
CA ARG A 346 9.80 -7.42 8.94
C ARG A 346 8.88 -8.60 8.64
N THR A 347 9.42 -9.81 8.46
CA THR A 347 8.64 -10.98 8.04
C THR A 347 7.45 -11.29 8.93
N GLU A 348 7.63 -11.34 10.26
CA GLU A 348 6.52 -11.63 11.18
C GLU A 348 5.49 -10.49 11.20
N ARG A 349 5.97 -9.24 11.21
CA ARG A 349 5.11 -8.05 11.23
C ARG A 349 4.21 -8.01 10.00
N THR A 350 4.76 -8.14 8.80
CA THR A 350 3.98 -8.08 7.56
C THR A 350 3.12 -9.32 7.37
N ALA A 351 3.57 -10.50 7.81
CA ALA A 351 2.75 -11.71 7.81
C ALA A 351 1.50 -11.55 8.67
N ARG A 352 1.63 -10.91 9.84
CA ARG A 352 0.49 -10.56 10.69
C ARG A 352 -0.46 -9.60 9.97
N VAL A 353 0.05 -8.55 9.33
CA VAL A 353 -0.77 -7.61 8.55
C VAL A 353 -1.52 -8.32 7.40
N GLN A 354 -0.85 -9.15 6.61
CA GLN A 354 -1.46 -9.92 5.51
C GLN A 354 -2.60 -10.82 6.01
N ARG A 355 -2.34 -11.61 7.06
CA ARG A 355 -3.34 -12.54 7.61
C ARG A 355 -4.51 -11.80 8.27
N THR A 356 -4.23 -10.75 9.03
CA THR A 356 -5.28 -9.95 9.67
C THR A 356 -6.11 -9.20 8.62
N ALA A 357 -5.51 -8.75 7.51
CA ALA A 357 -6.26 -8.12 6.43
C ALA A 357 -7.33 -9.05 5.86
N ARG A 358 -7.00 -10.34 5.62
CA ARG A 358 -7.98 -11.33 5.14
C ARG A 358 -9.16 -11.49 6.09
N VAL A 359 -8.87 -11.77 7.37
CA VAL A 359 -9.90 -11.93 8.40
C VAL A 359 -10.74 -10.66 8.57
N TRP A 360 -10.11 -9.49 8.47
CA TRP A 360 -10.80 -8.21 8.56
C TRP A 360 -11.74 -7.98 7.36
N GLY A 361 -11.32 -8.37 6.15
CA GLY A 361 -12.18 -8.42 4.98
C GLY A 361 -13.39 -9.34 5.17
N ASP A 362 -13.18 -10.56 5.68
CA ASP A 362 -14.28 -11.49 5.96
C ASP A 362 -15.31 -10.87 6.92
N ILE A 363 -14.85 -10.17 7.97
CA ILE A 363 -15.71 -9.46 8.93
C ILE A 363 -16.46 -8.30 8.27
N TRP A 364 -15.88 -7.62 7.28
CA TRP A 364 -16.56 -6.54 6.55
C TRP A 364 -17.76 -7.06 5.77
N HIS A 365 -17.62 -8.28 5.24
CA HIS A 365 -18.48 -8.82 4.18
C HIS A 365 -19.51 -9.86 4.63
N VAL A 366 -19.62 -10.13 5.94
CA VAL A 366 -20.62 -11.05 6.49
C VAL A 366 -22.06 -10.67 6.13
N ASP A 367 -22.94 -11.68 6.04
CA ASP A 367 -24.37 -11.56 5.78
C ASP A 367 -25.24 -12.16 6.91
N GLY A 368 -26.55 -11.97 6.84
CA GLY A 368 -27.55 -12.61 7.69
C GLY A 368 -27.31 -12.36 9.17
N LEU A 369 -27.34 -13.43 9.98
CA LEU A 369 -27.12 -13.33 11.42
C LEU A 369 -25.71 -12.84 11.78
N ALA A 370 -24.69 -13.20 10.99
CA ALA A 370 -23.32 -12.78 11.22
C ALA A 370 -23.17 -11.25 11.03
N ARG A 371 -23.88 -10.66 10.05
CA ARG A 371 -23.98 -9.20 9.90
C ARG A 371 -24.58 -8.54 11.13
N LEU A 372 -25.69 -9.07 11.64
CA LEU A 372 -26.34 -8.50 12.83
C LEU A 372 -25.40 -8.54 14.05
N LEU A 373 -24.71 -9.66 14.26
CA LEU A 373 -23.71 -9.78 15.33
C LEU A 373 -22.53 -8.82 15.13
N ARG A 374 -22.00 -8.68 13.92
CA ARG A 374 -20.94 -7.73 13.61
C ARG A 374 -21.37 -6.29 13.92
N ASN A 375 -22.58 -5.92 13.51
CA ASN A 375 -23.12 -4.58 13.76
C ASN A 375 -23.24 -4.33 15.27
N GLU A 376 -23.75 -5.29 16.05
CA GLU A 376 -23.83 -5.20 17.51
C GLU A 376 -22.46 -5.12 18.18
N LEU A 377 -21.46 -5.86 17.68
CA LEU A 377 -20.08 -5.80 18.20
C LEU A 377 -19.40 -4.46 17.91
N PHE A 378 -19.83 -3.75 16.87
CA PHE A 378 -19.29 -2.45 16.52
C PHE A 378 -20.00 -1.33 17.27
N SER A 379 -21.29 -1.48 17.56
CA SER A 379 -22.04 -0.55 18.41
C SER A 379 -21.48 -0.50 19.83
N ASP A 380 -21.71 0.64 20.50
CA ASP A 380 -21.32 0.88 21.90
C ASP A 380 -19.80 0.79 22.19
N ARG A 381 -18.96 0.86 21.16
CA ARG A 381 -17.51 0.95 21.30
C ARG A 381 -17.08 2.40 21.57
N ASP A 382 -16.22 2.59 22.57
CA ASP A 382 -15.56 3.88 22.80
C ASP A 382 -14.71 4.26 21.57
N PRO A 383 -14.97 5.41 20.91
CA PRO A 383 -14.20 5.86 19.75
C PRO A 383 -12.71 6.11 20.03
N ALA A 384 -12.35 6.35 21.30
CA ALA A 384 -10.97 6.52 21.76
C ALA A 384 -10.30 5.20 22.19
N ASP A 385 -11.00 4.06 22.16
CA ASP A 385 -10.39 2.76 22.45
C ASP A 385 -9.54 2.29 21.25
N PHE A 386 -8.23 2.50 21.32
CA PHE A 386 -7.33 2.13 20.24
C PHE A 386 -6.71 0.72 20.37
N LYS A 387 -7.13 -0.11 21.33
CA LYS A 387 -6.48 -1.41 21.62
C LYS A 387 -6.41 -2.36 20.41
N HIS A 388 -7.38 -2.27 19.50
CA HIS A 388 -7.46 -3.11 18.31
C HIS A 388 -6.55 -2.65 17.16
N VAL A 389 -6.05 -1.41 17.21
CA VAL A 389 -5.18 -0.82 16.19
C VAL A 389 -3.77 -0.49 16.72
N ASP A 390 -3.54 -0.56 18.03
CA ASP A 390 -2.22 -0.31 18.65
C ASP A 390 -1.09 -1.14 18.04
N TRP A 391 -1.33 -2.43 17.82
CA TRP A 391 -0.32 -3.32 17.23
C TRP A 391 0.07 -2.93 15.80
N LEU A 392 -0.81 -2.19 15.11
CA LEU A 392 -0.62 -1.77 13.73
C LEU A 392 0.04 -0.39 13.67
N TYR A 393 -0.53 0.59 14.38
CA TYR A 393 -0.12 2.01 14.29
C TYR A 393 0.97 2.42 15.30
N GLY A 394 1.14 1.67 16.41
CA GLY A 394 2.03 2.04 17.52
C GLY A 394 3.45 1.47 17.48
N VAL A 395 3.87 0.87 16.37
CA VAL A 395 5.19 0.20 16.23
C VAL A 395 6.17 1.10 15.51
#